data_AF-A0A9E3U3F4-F1
#
_entry.id   AF-A0A9E3U3F4-F1
#
_cell.length_a   1.000
_cell.length_b   1.000
_cell.length_c   1.000
_cell.angle_alpha   90.00
_cell.angle_beta   90.00
_cell.angle_gamma   90.00
#
_symmetry.space_group_name_H-M   'P 1'
#
loop_
_entity.id
_entity.type
_entity.pdbx_description
1 polymer ?
#
loop_
_entity_poly.entity_id
_entity_poly.type
_entity_poly.pdbx_seq_one_letter_code
_entity_poly.pdbx_strand_id
1 'polypeptide(L)'
;LRNDIDEKLRQCVEVRDKWRKTIERTKAKIDAAGLSETIGLLLRKQRRELPDADAYRREPRARQSAVRQVQYRRLDLHDERGDLSDIDDEVQATLAGVTWPVDEGQQQAVRFAAEEAFVEQRRLIDALITEYDSYFEALAELDAVQRQIADESLEYAGFIDERILWIRSTAPMQEENVARLRQSVAQWTDPDVWRSLWLAMKSDAWRHPLGYGATTILLFFWWAFHRRVRQRLTEVGQHVRNDPAVPLMRTVEAFVLTLFASLLWPVVLLTLSWRMGLSSAATESSRAVGEGLYLAACTLLFLEIPRQFTRRGGLAEAHFMWPTAAAEHWHAVLRSLLVVLVPIATIIGVAESMTGRARDDALGRLAFVLGMAAAAWFSWRLLRRGGRFMQSMAALAPASWFARLHRLWALPAVLLVGSLAAMAAAGYYYTALELTWRTQMTFALLFAL
;
A
#
# COMPACT_ATOMS: atom_id res chain seq x y z
N LEU A 1 -7.10 -19.45 27.66
CA LEU A 1 -6.12 -19.31 26.57
C LEU A 1 -6.41 -20.31 25.44
N ARG A 2 -6.56 -21.60 25.73
CA ARG A 2 -6.95 -22.64 24.76
C ARG A 2 -8.20 -22.30 23.94
N ASN A 3 -9.32 -21.98 24.58
CA ASN A 3 -10.57 -21.63 23.87
C ASN A 3 -10.42 -20.49 22.86
N ASP A 4 -9.51 -19.53 23.08
CA ASP A 4 -9.26 -18.42 22.13
C ASP A 4 -8.46 -18.92 20.90
N ILE A 5 -7.52 -19.85 21.09
CA ILE A 5 -6.76 -20.45 19.98
C ILE A 5 -7.65 -21.38 19.17
N ASP A 6 -8.46 -22.21 19.82
CA ASP A 6 -9.37 -23.14 19.14
C ASP A 6 -10.42 -22.37 18.31
N GLU A 7 -10.93 -21.26 18.84
CA GLU A 7 -11.85 -20.38 18.10
C GLU A 7 -11.17 -19.73 16.89
N LYS A 8 -9.95 -19.19 17.06
CA LYS A 8 -9.16 -18.63 15.95
C LYS A 8 -8.80 -19.67 14.89
N LEU A 9 -8.47 -20.89 15.31
CA LEU A 9 -8.19 -22.01 14.42
C LEU A 9 -9.41 -22.35 13.58
N ARG A 10 -10.59 -22.48 14.20
CA ARG A 10 -11.86 -22.72 13.47
C ARG A 10 -12.14 -21.62 12.44
N GLN A 11 -11.99 -20.35 12.82
CA GLN A 11 -12.18 -19.23 11.90
C GLN A 11 -11.19 -19.27 10.73
N CYS A 12 -9.91 -19.56 10.99
CA CYS A 12 -8.91 -19.67 9.93
C CYS A 12 -9.19 -20.85 8.99
N VAL A 13 -9.58 -22.00 9.53
CA VAL A 13 -9.97 -23.18 8.75
C VAL A 13 -11.17 -22.87 7.85
N GLU A 14 -12.20 -22.19 8.37
CA GLU A 14 -13.36 -21.78 7.59
C GLU A 14 -12.99 -20.83 6.44
N VAL A 15 -12.14 -19.84 6.72
CA VAL A 15 -11.64 -18.90 5.71
C VAL A 15 -10.86 -19.64 4.62
N ARG A 16 -9.94 -20.53 5.00
CA ARG A 16 -9.17 -21.37 4.06
C ARG A 16 -10.08 -22.17 3.15
N ASP A 17 -11.03 -22.91 3.73
CA ASP A 17 -11.90 -23.80 2.96
C ASP A 17 -12.85 -23.04 2.05
N LYS A 18 -13.36 -21.89 2.51
CA LYS A 18 -14.17 -20.96 1.69
C LYS A 18 -13.39 -20.49 0.48
N TRP A 19 -12.15 -20.04 0.66
CA TRP A 19 -11.32 -19.52 -0.43
C TRP A 19 -10.88 -20.62 -1.38
N ARG A 20 -10.47 -21.78 -0.88
CA ARG A 20 -10.13 -22.93 -1.73
C ARG A 20 -11.27 -23.33 -2.66
N LYS A 21 -12.48 -23.50 -2.12
CA LYS A 21 -13.69 -23.79 -2.92
C LYS A 21 -13.99 -22.68 -3.93
N THR A 22 -13.76 -21.42 -3.56
CA THR A 22 -13.97 -20.27 -4.44
C THR A 22 -12.96 -20.26 -5.60
N ILE A 23 -11.70 -20.55 -5.32
CA ILE A 23 -10.62 -20.65 -6.31
C ILE A 23 -10.91 -21.78 -7.30
N GLU A 24 -11.20 -22.98 -6.80
CA GLU A 24 -11.52 -24.16 -7.64
C GLU A 24 -12.72 -23.89 -8.55
N ARG A 25 -13.81 -23.36 -8.00
CA ARG A 25 -15.00 -23.01 -8.79
C ARG A 25 -14.72 -21.94 -9.84
N THR A 26 -13.82 -21.00 -9.55
CA THR A 26 -13.49 -19.94 -10.48
C THR A 26 -12.57 -20.44 -11.59
N LYS A 27 -11.55 -21.24 -11.27
CA LYS A 27 -10.70 -21.93 -12.26
C LYS A 27 -11.55 -22.79 -13.19
N ALA A 28 -12.46 -23.61 -12.65
CA ALA A 28 -13.38 -24.43 -13.46
C ALA A 28 -14.30 -23.61 -14.37
N LYS A 29 -14.81 -22.46 -13.90
CA LYS A 29 -15.61 -21.55 -14.73
C LYS A 29 -14.80 -20.94 -15.88
N ILE A 30 -13.55 -20.58 -15.63
CA ILE A 30 -12.64 -20.05 -16.65
C ILE A 30 -12.35 -21.13 -17.71
N ASP A 31 -12.07 -22.36 -17.28
CA ASP A 31 -11.75 -23.46 -18.19
C ASP A 31 -12.97 -23.85 -19.06
N ALA A 32 -14.18 -23.78 -18.51
CA ALA A 32 -15.41 -24.13 -19.22
C ALA A 32 -15.94 -23.02 -20.15
N ALA A 33 -15.93 -21.76 -19.71
CA ALA A 33 -16.58 -20.65 -20.44
C ALA A 33 -15.58 -19.68 -21.12
N GLY A 34 -14.28 -19.88 -20.92
CA GLY A 34 -13.25 -18.96 -21.40
C GLY A 34 -13.22 -17.64 -20.63
N LEU A 35 -12.35 -16.71 -21.05
CA LEU A 35 -12.20 -15.40 -20.41
C LEU A 35 -13.27 -14.41 -20.91
N SER A 36 -14.44 -14.40 -20.27
CA SER A 36 -15.54 -13.46 -20.56
C SER A 36 -15.48 -12.19 -19.69
N GLU A 37 -16.21 -11.13 -20.08
CA GLU A 37 -16.30 -9.86 -19.34
C GLU A 37 -16.83 -10.07 -17.90
N THR A 38 -17.82 -10.95 -17.73
CA THR A 38 -18.38 -11.30 -16.42
C THR A 38 -17.38 -12.04 -15.53
N ILE A 39 -16.53 -12.89 -16.11
CA ILE A 39 -15.43 -13.55 -15.41
C ILE A 39 -14.36 -12.53 -15.00
N GLY A 40 -14.07 -11.54 -15.85
CA GLY A 40 -13.17 -10.43 -15.49
C GLY A 40 -13.66 -9.62 -14.28
N LEU A 41 -14.95 -9.31 -14.23
CA LEU A 41 -15.56 -8.64 -13.07
C LEU A 41 -15.50 -9.51 -11.80
N LEU A 42 -15.76 -10.81 -11.94
CA LEU A 42 -15.66 -11.77 -10.84
C LEU A 42 -14.23 -11.84 -10.28
N LEU A 43 -13.22 -11.96 -11.15
CA LEU A 43 -11.82 -12.03 -10.74
C LEU A 43 -11.37 -10.74 -10.03
N ARG A 44 -11.81 -9.56 -10.49
CA ARG A 44 -11.53 -8.28 -9.80
C ARG A 44 -12.18 -8.20 -8.43
N LYS A 45 -13.42 -8.67 -8.29
CA LYS A 45 -14.10 -8.73 -6.99
C LYS A 45 -13.31 -9.64 -6.05
N GLN A 46 -12.94 -10.83 -6.49
CA GLN A 46 -12.18 -11.78 -5.69
C GLN A 46 -10.78 -11.28 -5.35
N ARG A 47 -10.09 -10.57 -6.24
CA ARG A 47 -8.78 -9.96 -5.96
C ARG A 47 -8.82 -8.97 -4.79
N ARG A 48 -9.92 -8.20 -4.69
CA ARG A 48 -10.13 -7.22 -3.62
C ARG A 48 -10.57 -7.84 -2.30
N GLU A 49 -11.35 -8.92 -2.36
CA GLU A 49 -11.83 -9.64 -1.18
C GLU A 49 -10.81 -10.65 -0.63
N LEU A 50 -9.72 -10.91 -1.38
CA LEU A 50 -8.71 -11.91 -1.05
C LEU A 50 -8.07 -11.64 0.32
N PRO A 51 -7.79 -12.67 1.15
CA PRO A 51 -7.11 -12.51 2.42
C PRO A 51 -5.75 -11.83 2.26
N ASP A 52 -5.40 -10.91 3.17
CA ASP A 52 -4.09 -10.24 3.18
C ASP A 52 -2.99 -11.22 3.61
N ALA A 53 -2.25 -11.74 2.63
CA ALA A 53 -1.17 -12.69 2.85
C ALA A 53 -0.10 -12.16 3.83
N ASP A 54 0.16 -10.84 3.85
CA ASP A 54 1.14 -10.26 4.76
C ASP A 54 0.63 -10.22 6.20
N ALA A 55 -0.68 -10.03 6.41
CA ALA A 55 -1.29 -10.12 7.74
C ALA A 55 -1.18 -11.56 8.28
N TYR A 56 -1.58 -12.55 7.47
CA TYR A 56 -1.52 -13.97 7.83
C TYR A 56 -0.09 -14.52 8.00
N ARG A 57 0.94 -13.86 7.42
CA ARG A 57 2.36 -14.18 7.69
C ARG A 57 2.93 -13.49 8.93
N ARG A 58 2.40 -12.33 9.30
CA ARG A 58 2.87 -11.55 10.46
C ARG A 58 2.46 -12.18 11.78
N GLU A 59 1.24 -12.72 11.87
CA GLU A 59 0.71 -13.30 13.11
C GLU A 59 1.51 -14.51 13.62
N PRO A 60 1.86 -15.53 12.81
CA PRO A 60 2.72 -16.63 13.26
C PRO A 60 4.09 -16.16 13.75
N ARG A 61 4.67 -15.15 13.09
CA ARG A 61 5.97 -14.57 13.50
C ARG A 61 5.88 -13.90 14.87
N ALA A 62 4.80 -13.17 15.13
CA ALA A 62 4.57 -12.55 16.43
C ALA A 62 4.37 -13.59 17.55
N ARG A 63 3.80 -14.76 17.22
CA ARG A 63 3.53 -15.85 18.17
C ARG A 63 4.73 -16.75 18.46
N GLN A 64 5.80 -16.66 17.67
CA GLN A 64 6.96 -17.56 17.74
C GLN A 64 7.68 -17.54 19.11
N SER A 65 7.63 -16.43 19.85
CA SER A 65 8.13 -16.36 21.23
C SER A 65 7.25 -17.16 22.19
N ALA A 66 5.93 -17.01 22.10
CA ALA A 66 4.96 -17.75 22.91
C ALA A 66 5.04 -19.26 22.63
N VAL A 67 5.16 -19.67 21.36
CA VAL A 67 5.34 -21.09 20.99
C VAL A 67 6.60 -21.66 21.65
N ARG A 68 7.72 -20.93 21.64
CA ARG A 68 8.96 -21.37 22.32
C ARG A 68 8.79 -21.47 23.84
N GLN A 69 8.08 -20.54 24.46
CA GLN A 69 7.81 -20.58 25.89
C GLN A 69 6.93 -21.77 26.28
N VAL A 70 5.89 -22.06 25.50
CA VAL A 70 5.03 -23.23 25.67
C VAL A 70 5.84 -24.52 25.50
N GLN A 71 6.68 -24.59 24.46
CA GLN A 71 7.54 -25.75 24.22
C GLN A 71 8.52 -25.97 25.38
N TYR A 72 9.14 -24.91 25.90
CA TYR A 72 10.02 -24.99 27.06
C TYR A 72 9.28 -25.50 28.29
N ARG A 73 8.13 -24.91 28.64
CA ARG A 73 7.37 -25.35 29.83
C ARG A 73 6.88 -26.79 29.70
N ARG A 74 6.60 -27.24 28.48
CA ARG A 74 6.21 -28.62 28.20
C ARG A 74 7.36 -29.60 28.47
N LEU A 75 8.58 -29.24 28.05
CA LEU A 75 9.78 -30.03 28.37
C LEU A 75 10.02 -30.08 29.88
N ASP A 76 9.97 -28.92 30.56
CA ASP A 76 10.10 -28.87 32.02
C ASP A 76 9.08 -29.78 32.72
N LEU A 77 7.81 -29.76 32.30
CA LEU A 77 6.77 -30.62 32.89
C LEU A 77 7.02 -32.11 32.64
N HIS A 78 7.56 -32.48 31.48
CA HIS A 78 7.96 -33.86 31.21
C HIS A 78 9.14 -34.30 32.07
N ASP A 79 10.09 -33.39 32.33
CA ASP A 79 11.22 -33.64 33.24
C ASP A 79 10.73 -33.77 34.69
N GLU A 80 9.90 -32.82 35.19
CA GLU A 80 9.26 -32.87 36.52
C GLU A 80 8.46 -34.19 36.71
N ARG A 81 7.81 -34.67 35.65
CA ARG A 81 7.08 -35.95 35.65
C ARG A 81 8.00 -37.17 35.64
N GLY A 82 9.19 -37.03 35.05
CA GLY A 82 10.23 -38.06 35.04
C GLY A 82 10.87 -38.22 36.42
N ASP A 83 11.12 -37.12 37.12
CA ASP A 83 11.65 -37.11 38.49
C ASP A 83 10.68 -37.83 39.46
N LEU A 84 9.37 -37.70 39.26
CA LEU A 84 8.32 -38.38 40.03
C LEU A 84 8.00 -39.81 39.53
N SER A 85 8.89 -40.44 38.76
CA SER A 85 8.67 -41.79 38.24
C SER A 85 8.66 -42.85 39.35
N ASP A 86 9.49 -42.69 40.38
CA ASP A 86 9.54 -43.55 41.57
C ASP A 86 9.13 -42.76 42.82
N ILE A 87 7.86 -42.90 43.20
CA ILE A 87 7.27 -42.20 44.35
C ILE A 87 7.87 -42.72 45.65
N ASP A 88 8.22 -44.01 45.72
CA ASP A 88 8.77 -44.62 46.93
C ASP A 88 10.17 -44.05 47.25
N ASP A 89 10.99 -43.83 46.22
CA ASP A 89 12.31 -43.22 46.36
C ASP A 89 12.24 -41.76 46.85
N GLU A 90 11.31 -40.96 46.32
CA GLU A 90 11.09 -39.57 46.74
C GLU A 90 10.49 -39.44 48.14
N VAL A 91 9.59 -40.36 48.51
CA VAL A 91 9.06 -40.47 49.87
C VAL A 91 10.18 -40.84 50.85
N GLN A 92 11.07 -41.76 50.49
CA GLN A 92 12.24 -42.10 51.31
C GLN A 92 13.21 -40.93 51.45
N ALA A 93 13.48 -40.17 50.38
CA ALA A 93 14.30 -38.97 50.43
C ALA A 93 13.70 -37.90 51.36
N THR A 94 12.38 -37.72 51.31
CA THR A 94 11.64 -36.81 52.19
C THR A 94 11.74 -37.23 53.66
N LEU A 95 11.58 -38.53 53.94
CA LEU A 95 11.72 -39.10 55.29
C LEU A 95 13.15 -38.98 55.83
N ALA A 96 14.18 -39.15 54.98
CA ALA A 96 15.59 -38.99 55.36
C ALA A 96 15.97 -37.54 55.72
N GLY A 97 15.21 -36.55 55.23
CA GLY A 97 15.40 -35.13 55.55
C GLY A 97 14.81 -34.69 56.91
N VAL A 98 13.98 -35.51 57.56
CA VAL A 98 13.31 -35.16 58.82
C VAL A 98 14.31 -35.23 59.99
N THR A 99 14.61 -34.09 60.60
CA THR A 99 15.72 -33.95 61.58
C THR A 99 15.29 -34.04 63.06
N TRP A 100 14.00 -34.14 63.36
CA TRP A 100 13.49 -34.25 64.74
C TRP A 100 13.17 -35.72 65.13
N PRO A 101 13.14 -36.08 66.42
CA PRO A 101 12.77 -37.42 66.85
C PRO A 101 11.28 -37.66 66.59
N VAL A 102 10.95 -38.57 65.67
CA VAL A 102 9.59 -38.96 65.31
C VAL A 102 9.31 -40.34 65.93
N ASP A 103 8.13 -40.52 66.53
CA ASP A 103 7.67 -41.86 66.96
C ASP A 103 7.27 -42.73 65.74
N GLU A 104 7.29 -44.06 65.85
CA GLU A 104 6.98 -44.97 64.72
C GLU A 104 5.60 -44.66 64.10
N GLY A 105 4.59 -44.34 64.93
CA GLY A 105 3.26 -43.95 64.46
C GLY A 105 3.21 -42.60 63.73
N GLN A 106 4.08 -41.65 64.11
CA GLN A 106 4.19 -40.34 63.44
C GLN A 106 4.97 -40.45 62.12
N GLN A 107 5.98 -41.32 62.06
CA GLN A 107 6.76 -41.56 60.84
C GLN A 107 5.89 -42.19 59.75
N GLN A 108 4.99 -43.10 60.15
CA GLN A 108 4.03 -43.72 59.24
C GLN A 108 2.95 -42.74 58.75
N ALA A 109 2.52 -41.80 59.60
CA ALA A 109 1.61 -40.73 59.21
C ALA A 109 2.25 -39.74 58.21
N VAL A 110 3.52 -39.37 58.42
CA VAL A 110 4.28 -38.51 57.48
C VAL A 110 4.48 -39.22 56.14
N ARG A 111 4.82 -40.51 56.16
CA ARG A 111 4.95 -41.33 54.94
C ARG A 111 3.65 -41.33 54.13
N PHE A 112 2.53 -41.63 54.76
CA PHE A 112 1.22 -41.65 54.10
C PHE A 112 0.85 -40.29 53.51
N ALA A 113 1.08 -39.20 54.24
CA ALA A 113 0.82 -37.85 53.75
C ALA A 113 1.75 -37.46 52.58
N ALA A 114 3.02 -37.88 52.61
CA ALA A 114 3.97 -37.66 51.52
C ALA A 114 3.58 -38.44 50.26
N GLU A 115 3.23 -39.73 50.41
CA GLU A 115 2.72 -40.56 49.31
C GLU A 115 1.47 -39.94 48.67
N GLU A 116 0.49 -39.51 49.47
CA GLU A 116 -0.72 -38.85 48.96
C GLU A 116 -0.39 -37.55 48.23
N ALA A 117 0.52 -36.73 48.76
CA ALA A 117 0.93 -35.47 48.14
C ALA A 117 1.65 -35.68 46.80
N PHE A 118 2.58 -36.64 46.71
CA PHE A 118 3.31 -36.94 45.47
C PHE A 118 2.40 -37.59 44.40
N VAL A 119 1.46 -38.44 44.81
CA VAL A 119 0.45 -38.99 43.90
C VAL A 119 -0.42 -37.88 43.32
N GLU A 120 -0.88 -36.95 44.15
CA GLU A 120 -1.67 -35.80 43.69
C GLU A 120 -0.84 -34.85 42.82
N GLN A 121 0.41 -34.57 43.18
CA GLN A 121 1.34 -33.78 42.38
C GLN A 121 1.53 -34.40 40.98
N ARG A 122 1.78 -35.70 40.91
CA ARG A 122 1.92 -36.44 39.64
C ARG A 122 0.64 -36.34 38.80
N ARG A 123 -0.53 -36.50 39.43
CA ARG A 123 -1.84 -36.36 38.75
C ARG A 123 -2.02 -34.96 38.15
N LEU A 124 -1.63 -33.92 38.87
CA LEU A 124 -1.69 -32.54 38.40
C LEU A 124 -0.69 -32.27 37.25
N ILE A 125 0.52 -32.82 37.34
CA ILE A 125 1.53 -32.70 36.28
C ILE A 125 1.06 -33.42 35.01
N ASP A 126 0.55 -34.65 35.11
CA ASP A 126 0.00 -35.38 33.95
C ASP A 126 -1.17 -34.59 33.29
N ALA A 127 -2.01 -33.93 34.09
CA ALA A 127 -3.07 -33.05 33.58
C ALA A 127 -2.51 -31.80 32.89
N LEU A 128 -1.46 -31.18 33.44
CA LEU A 128 -0.77 -30.05 32.81
C LEU A 128 -0.09 -30.43 31.51
N ILE A 129 0.62 -31.57 31.46
CA ILE A 129 1.24 -32.10 30.24
C ILE A 129 0.18 -32.21 29.13
N THR A 130 -0.94 -32.88 29.43
CA THR A 130 -2.04 -33.07 28.47
C THR A 130 -2.58 -31.75 27.93
N GLU A 131 -2.75 -30.73 28.79
CA GLU A 131 -3.24 -29.41 28.38
C GLU A 131 -2.19 -28.63 27.56
N TYR A 132 -0.90 -28.70 27.94
CA TYR A 132 0.20 -28.04 27.21
C TYR A 132 0.48 -28.70 25.85
N ASP A 133 0.41 -30.03 25.75
CA ASP A 133 0.50 -30.76 24.49
C ASP A 133 -0.63 -30.36 23.55
N SER A 134 -1.88 -30.44 24.02
CA SER A 134 -3.06 -30.04 23.25
C SER A 134 -2.96 -28.56 22.80
N TYR A 135 -2.52 -27.67 23.68
CA TYR A 135 -2.36 -26.25 23.37
C TYR A 135 -1.24 -26.00 22.34
N PHE A 136 -0.13 -26.74 22.43
CA PHE A 136 0.96 -26.65 21.47
C PHE A 136 0.54 -27.17 20.09
N GLU A 137 -0.19 -28.29 20.03
CA GLU A 137 -0.74 -28.82 18.78
C GLU A 137 -1.69 -27.82 18.11
N ALA A 138 -2.62 -27.23 18.87
CA ALA A 138 -3.54 -26.21 18.36
C ALA A 138 -2.81 -24.96 17.83
N LEU A 139 -1.72 -24.54 18.51
CA LEU A 139 -0.86 -23.45 18.05
C LEU A 139 -0.13 -23.79 16.75
N ALA A 140 0.43 -25.00 16.65
CA ALA A 140 1.15 -25.45 15.47
C ALA A 140 0.19 -25.60 14.26
N GLU A 141 -1.01 -26.10 14.49
CA GLU A 141 -2.05 -26.21 13.46
C GLU A 141 -2.50 -24.82 13.00
N LEU A 142 -2.74 -23.89 13.91
CA LEU A 142 -3.08 -22.50 13.56
C LEU A 142 -2.00 -21.86 12.69
N ASP A 143 -0.73 -21.98 13.09
CA ASP A 143 0.40 -21.47 12.32
C ASP A 143 0.48 -22.09 10.91
N ALA A 144 0.21 -23.40 10.79
CA ALA A 144 0.18 -24.09 9.50
C ALA A 144 -0.97 -23.61 8.61
N VAL A 145 -2.18 -23.47 9.16
CA VAL A 145 -3.36 -22.98 8.44
C VAL A 145 -3.16 -21.54 7.98
N GLN A 146 -2.61 -20.66 8.83
CA GLN A 146 -2.34 -19.26 8.47
C GLN A 146 -1.31 -19.15 7.33
N ARG A 147 -0.23 -19.95 7.36
CA ARG A 147 0.74 -20.01 6.25
C ARG A 147 0.08 -20.50 4.97
N GLN A 148 -0.75 -21.53 5.05
CA GLN A 148 -1.47 -22.07 3.90
C GLN A 148 -2.40 -21.03 3.27
N ILE A 149 -3.15 -20.27 4.08
CA ILE A 149 -3.98 -19.16 3.58
C ILE A 149 -3.13 -18.12 2.85
N ALA A 150 -1.99 -17.73 3.43
CA ALA A 150 -1.12 -16.73 2.83
C ALA A 150 -0.54 -17.19 1.48
N ASP A 151 -0.09 -18.45 1.41
CA ASP A 151 0.52 -19.01 0.20
C ASP A 151 -0.52 -19.24 -0.90
N GLU A 152 -1.70 -19.80 -0.58
CA GLU A 152 -2.81 -19.95 -1.53
C GLU A 152 -3.32 -18.58 -2.02
N SER A 153 -3.35 -17.57 -1.15
CA SER A 153 -3.73 -16.20 -1.53
C SER A 153 -2.72 -15.58 -2.50
N LEU A 154 -1.42 -15.77 -2.27
CA LEU A 154 -0.37 -15.27 -3.18
C LEU A 154 -0.38 -16.00 -4.54
N GLU A 155 -0.57 -17.30 -4.54
CA GLU A 155 -0.70 -18.07 -5.79
C GLU A 155 -1.93 -17.60 -6.58
N TYR A 156 -3.08 -17.47 -5.92
CA TYR A 156 -4.30 -17.05 -6.58
C TYR A 156 -4.25 -15.60 -7.07
N ALA A 157 -3.61 -14.71 -6.29
CA ALA A 157 -3.29 -13.36 -6.70
C ALA A 157 -2.49 -13.34 -8.01
N GLY A 158 -1.41 -14.13 -8.11
CA GLY A 158 -0.62 -14.26 -9.33
C GLY A 158 -1.44 -14.79 -10.51
N PHE A 159 -2.25 -15.83 -10.28
CA PHE A 159 -3.15 -16.40 -11.29
C PHE A 159 -4.15 -15.37 -11.83
N ILE A 160 -4.74 -14.57 -10.93
CA ILE A 160 -5.67 -13.50 -11.28
C ILE A 160 -4.95 -12.41 -12.07
N ASP A 161 -3.82 -11.91 -11.57
CA ASP A 161 -3.10 -10.76 -12.15
C ASP A 161 -2.62 -11.08 -13.56
N GLU A 162 -2.17 -12.31 -13.82
CA GLU A 162 -1.73 -12.77 -15.13
C GLU A 162 -2.89 -12.81 -16.15
N ARG A 163 -4.11 -13.14 -15.71
CA ARG A 163 -5.28 -13.29 -16.59
C ARG A 163 -6.05 -11.99 -16.78
N ILE A 164 -6.26 -11.20 -15.72
CA ILE A 164 -7.06 -9.96 -15.78
C ILE A 164 -6.52 -8.99 -16.83
N LEU A 165 -5.20 -8.95 -17.06
CA LEU A 165 -4.57 -8.04 -18.03
C LEU A 165 -5.07 -8.25 -19.48
N TRP A 166 -5.50 -9.47 -19.81
CA TRP A 166 -5.93 -9.82 -21.17
C TRP A 166 -7.45 -9.79 -21.36
N ILE A 167 -8.22 -9.66 -20.27
CA ILE A 167 -9.69 -9.65 -20.34
C ILE A 167 -10.16 -8.25 -20.71
N ARG A 168 -10.96 -8.17 -21.78
CA ARG A 168 -11.65 -6.93 -22.15
C ARG A 168 -12.57 -6.53 -21.00
N SER A 169 -12.25 -5.39 -20.40
CA SER A 169 -12.84 -4.90 -19.15
C SER A 169 -14.24 -4.34 -19.31
N THR A 170 -14.60 -3.88 -20.51
CA THR A 170 -15.89 -3.23 -20.83
C THR A 170 -16.18 -3.28 -22.34
N ALA A 171 -17.46 -3.22 -22.72
CA ALA A 171 -17.86 -2.92 -24.09
C ALA A 171 -17.26 -1.59 -24.59
N PRO A 172 -16.98 -1.44 -25.91
CA PRO A 172 -16.43 -0.20 -26.50
C PRO A 172 -17.29 1.02 -26.12
N MET A 173 -16.74 2.23 -26.19
CA MET A 173 -17.52 3.46 -26.03
C MET A 173 -18.60 3.58 -27.13
N GLN A 174 -19.74 2.92 -26.94
CA GLN A 174 -20.96 3.08 -27.73
C GLN A 174 -21.86 4.16 -27.12
N GLU A 175 -22.82 4.66 -27.90
CA GLU A 175 -23.68 5.81 -27.57
C GLU A 175 -24.45 5.66 -26.25
N GLU A 176 -24.76 4.44 -25.82
CA GLU A 176 -25.44 4.17 -24.53
C GLU A 176 -24.62 4.63 -23.30
N ASN A 177 -23.29 4.70 -23.43
CA ASN A 177 -22.41 5.20 -22.36
C ASN A 177 -22.44 6.73 -22.22
N VAL A 178 -22.82 7.48 -23.26
CA VAL A 178 -22.80 8.95 -23.25
C VAL A 178 -23.93 9.52 -22.39
N ALA A 179 -25.11 8.89 -22.44
CA ALA A 179 -26.25 9.26 -21.60
C ALA A 179 -25.97 9.00 -20.11
N ARG A 180 -25.38 7.83 -19.79
CA ARG A 180 -24.94 7.51 -18.42
C ARG A 180 -23.85 8.48 -17.94
N LEU A 181 -22.86 8.78 -18.79
CA LEU A 181 -21.82 9.77 -18.49
C LEU A 181 -22.40 11.15 -18.13
N ARG A 182 -23.38 11.63 -18.89
CA ARG A 182 -24.04 12.92 -18.58
C ARG A 182 -24.75 12.88 -17.24
N GLN A 183 -25.45 11.79 -16.96
CA GLN A 183 -26.17 11.61 -15.69
C GLN A 183 -25.19 11.55 -14.50
N SER A 184 -24.07 10.85 -14.66
CA SER A 184 -23.06 10.74 -13.61
C SER A 184 -22.34 12.05 -13.37
N VAL A 185 -21.96 12.79 -14.42
CA VAL A 185 -21.38 14.13 -14.27
C VAL A 185 -22.36 15.05 -13.54
N ALA A 186 -23.67 14.96 -13.83
CA ALA A 186 -24.70 15.74 -13.16
C ALA A 186 -24.82 15.40 -11.65
N GLN A 187 -24.73 14.12 -11.29
CA GLN A 187 -24.73 13.68 -9.88
C GLN A 187 -23.50 14.17 -9.12
N TRP A 188 -22.33 14.25 -9.78
CA TRP A 188 -21.10 14.79 -9.17
C TRP A 188 -21.11 16.30 -8.99
N THR A 189 -21.90 17.01 -9.79
CA THR A 189 -22.14 18.45 -9.62
C THR A 189 -23.24 18.78 -8.61
N ASP A 190 -23.87 17.76 -8.00
CA ASP A 190 -24.94 17.97 -7.02
C ASP A 190 -24.38 18.59 -5.72
N PRO A 191 -24.83 19.79 -5.31
CA PRO A 191 -24.34 20.47 -4.11
C PRO A 191 -24.51 19.66 -2.82
N ASP A 192 -25.47 18.74 -2.77
CA ASP A 192 -25.79 17.99 -1.55
C ASP A 192 -24.76 16.90 -1.23
N VAL A 193 -24.09 16.34 -2.26
CA VAL A 193 -22.93 15.43 -2.07
C VAL A 193 -21.78 16.18 -1.40
N TRP A 194 -21.49 17.41 -1.84
CA TRP A 194 -20.41 18.21 -1.26
C TRP A 194 -20.75 18.74 0.14
N ARG A 195 -22.02 19.08 0.41
CA ARG A 195 -22.48 19.48 1.75
C ARG A 195 -22.39 18.34 2.75
N SER A 196 -22.82 17.14 2.38
CA SER A 196 -22.74 15.96 3.26
C SER A 196 -21.29 15.58 3.57
N LEU A 197 -20.39 15.66 2.58
CA LEU A 197 -18.94 15.50 2.78
C LEU A 197 -18.37 16.55 3.75
N TRP A 198 -18.71 17.83 3.56
CA TRP A 198 -18.25 18.90 4.45
C TRP A 198 -18.75 18.73 5.90
N LEU A 199 -20.02 18.36 6.06
CA LEU A 199 -20.61 18.11 7.38
C LEU A 199 -20.00 16.89 8.06
N ALA A 200 -19.72 15.82 7.33
CA ALA A 200 -19.02 14.64 7.83
C ALA A 200 -17.60 14.97 8.29
N MET A 201 -16.84 15.74 7.50
CA MET A 201 -15.50 16.20 7.87
C MET A 201 -15.53 17.11 9.10
N LYS A 202 -16.49 18.03 9.19
CA LYS A 202 -16.67 18.89 10.36
C LYS A 202 -16.96 18.04 11.59
N SER A 203 -17.90 17.11 11.51
CA SER A 203 -18.25 16.21 12.62
C SER A 203 -17.05 15.37 13.09
N ASP A 204 -16.24 14.88 12.16
CA ASP A 204 -15.02 14.12 12.47
C ASP A 204 -13.95 15.00 13.14
N ALA A 205 -13.79 16.24 12.67
CA ALA A 205 -12.87 17.22 13.27
C ALA A 205 -13.20 17.54 14.73
N TRP A 206 -14.49 17.61 15.08
CA TRP A 206 -14.92 17.81 16.47
C TRP A 206 -14.70 16.57 17.35
N ARG A 207 -14.71 15.37 16.78
CA ARG A 207 -14.50 14.11 17.53
C ARG A 207 -13.02 13.80 17.77
N HIS A 208 -12.13 14.25 16.88
CA HIS A 208 -10.68 14.01 16.97
C HIS A 208 -9.84 15.30 16.96
N PRO A 209 -10.06 16.25 17.89
CA PRO A 209 -9.42 17.57 17.85
C PRO A 209 -7.89 17.52 17.97
N LEU A 210 -7.34 16.55 18.72
CA LEU A 210 -5.88 16.36 18.82
C LEU A 210 -5.24 15.95 17.48
N GLY A 211 -5.93 15.13 16.68
CA GLY A 211 -5.43 14.70 15.37
C GLY A 211 -5.44 15.82 14.33
N TYR A 212 -6.51 16.62 14.30
CA TYR A 212 -6.59 17.81 13.44
C TYR A 212 -5.67 18.93 13.91
N GLY A 213 -5.49 19.10 15.22
CA GLY A 213 -4.52 20.05 15.79
C GLY A 213 -3.08 19.69 15.41
N ALA A 214 -2.67 18.43 15.62
CA ALA A 214 -1.32 17.97 15.28
C ALA A 214 -1.01 18.09 13.79
N THR A 215 -1.94 17.69 12.91
CA THR A 215 -1.78 17.83 11.46
C THR A 215 -1.72 19.29 11.02
N THR A 216 -2.56 20.17 11.57
CA THR A 216 -2.52 21.61 11.25
C THR A 216 -1.22 22.26 11.72
N ILE A 217 -0.72 21.93 12.91
CA ILE A 217 0.56 22.42 13.42
C ILE A 217 1.71 21.93 12.54
N LEU A 218 1.70 20.66 12.14
CA LEU A 218 2.73 20.07 11.29
C LEU A 218 2.73 20.70 9.89
N LEU A 219 1.55 20.93 9.30
CA LEU A 219 1.40 21.62 8.03
C LEU A 219 1.83 23.09 8.13
N PHE A 220 1.50 23.78 9.22
CA PHE A 220 1.93 25.16 9.46
C PHE A 220 3.45 25.26 9.60
N PHE A 221 4.06 24.37 10.38
CA PHE A 221 5.51 24.29 10.54
C PHE A 221 6.19 23.99 9.20
N TRP A 222 5.66 23.04 8.43
CA TRP A 222 6.16 22.71 7.09
C TRP A 222 6.05 23.90 6.14
N TRP A 223 4.91 24.60 6.12
CA TRP A 223 4.71 25.79 5.29
C TRP A 223 5.68 26.93 5.67
N ALA A 224 5.87 27.18 6.97
CA ALA A 224 6.84 28.17 7.47
C ALA A 224 8.27 27.80 7.08
N PHE A 225 8.63 26.51 7.20
CA PHE A 225 9.94 26.00 6.80
C PHE A 225 10.15 26.03 5.28
N HIS A 226 9.09 25.85 4.49
CA HIS A 226 9.13 25.89 3.03
C HIS A 226 9.61 27.24 2.48
N ARG A 227 9.24 28.34 3.14
CA ARG A 227 9.76 29.67 2.80
C ARG A 227 11.28 29.74 2.96
N ARG A 228 11.81 29.19 4.06
CA ARG A 228 13.26 29.12 4.30
C ARG A 228 13.96 28.21 3.30
N VAL A 229 13.38 27.04 3.01
CA VAL A 229 13.91 26.10 2.00
C VAL A 229 13.98 26.78 0.63
N ARG A 230 12.94 27.52 0.22
CA ARG A 230 12.94 28.27 -1.04
C ARG A 230 13.99 29.38 -1.08
N GLN A 231 14.21 30.08 0.03
CA GLN A 231 15.25 31.11 0.14
C GLN A 231 16.64 30.49 0.01
N ARG A 232 16.93 29.43 0.79
CA ARG A 232 18.18 28.66 0.70
C ARG A 232 18.43 28.10 -0.70
N LEU A 233 17.41 27.55 -1.36
CA LEU A 233 17.53 27.06 -2.74
C LEU A 233 17.95 28.17 -3.72
N THR A 234 17.42 29.39 -3.52
CA THR A 234 17.75 30.55 -4.35
C THR A 234 19.16 31.04 -4.07
N GLU A 235 19.57 31.07 -2.80
CA GLU A 235 20.94 31.41 -2.38
C GLU A 235 21.97 30.43 -2.96
N VAL A 236 21.77 29.12 -2.80
CA VAL A 236 22.67 28.09 -3.33
C VAL A 236 22.76 28.18 -4.86
N GLY A 237 21.63 28.37 -5.55
CA GLY A 237 21.60 28.52 -7.01
C GLY A 237 22.29 29.79 -7.53
N GLN A 238 22.30 30.89 -6.75
CA GLN A 238 23.03 32.11 -7.10
C GLN A 238 24.54 31.95 -6.92
N HIS A 239 24.98 31.25 -5.86
CA HIS A 239 26.41 31.00 -5.63
C HIS A 239 27.03 30.12 -6.72
N VAL A 240 26.30 29.12 -7.22
CA VAL A 240 26.80 28.21 -8.27
C VAL A 240 26.90 28.90 -9.63
N ARG A 241 26.02 29.84 -9.94
CA ARG A 241 26.13 30.63 -11.19
C ARG A 241 27.37 31.52 -11.23
N ASN A 242 27.80 32.02 -10.07
CA ASN A 242 28.92 32.96 -9.99
C ASN A 242 30.27 32.24 -9.90
N ASP A 243 30.29 30.97 -9.49
CA ASP A 243 31.51 30.17 -9.36
C ASP A 243 31.29 28.74 -9.90
N PRO A 244 31.81 28.40 -11.10
CA PRO A 244 31.66 27.08 -11.69
C PRO A 244 32.41 25.95 -10.94
N ALA A 245 33.30 26.27 -9.99
CA ALA A 245 34.12 25.30 -9.27
C ALA A 245 33.44 24.72 -8.01
N VAL A 246 32.10 24.75 -7.95
CA VAL A 246 31.36 24.35 -6.76
C VAL A 246 31.46 22.84 -6.49
N PRO A 247 31.72 22.42 -5.23
CA PRO A 247 31.77 21.00 -4.87
C PRO A 247 30.41 20.31 -5.05
N LEU A 248 30.46 19.03 -5.44
CA LEU A 248 29.31 18.14 -5.65
C LEU A 248 28.32 18.12 -4.47
N MET A 249 28.82 18.33 -3.24
CA MET A 249 28.01 18.40 -2.02
C MET A 249 26.92 19.48 -2.07
N ARG A 250 27.17 20.64 -2.71
CA ARG A 250 26.14 21.69 -2.86
C ARG A 250 25.07 21.33 -3.87
N THR A 251 25.40 20.52 -4.89
CA THR A 251 24.41 19.96 -5.82
C THR A 251 23.51 18.94 -5.10
N VAL A 252 24.08 18.13 -4.21
CA VAL A 252 23.32 17.21 -3.34
C VAL A 252 22.40 17.99 -2.39
N GLU A 253 22.91 19.06 -1.76
CA GLU A 253 22.10 19.94 -0.90
C GLU A 253 20.92 20.55 -1.69
N ALA A 254 21.19 21.13 -2.87
CA ALA A 254 20.14 21.68 -3.73
C ALA A 254 19.11 20.61 -4.13
N PHE A 255 19.55 19.38 -4.41
CA PHE A 255 18.67 18.26 -4.74
C PHE A 255 17.76 17.89 -3.55
N VAL A 256 18.31 17.72 -2.35
CA VAL A 256 17.55 17.40 -1.13
C VAL A 256 16.54 18.50 -0.82
N LEU A 257 16.94 19.77 -0.92
CA LEU A 257 16.04 20.91 -0.72
C LEU A 257 14.93 20.98 -1.78
N THR A 258 15.23 20.59 -3.03
CA THR A 258 14.25 20.51 -4.12
C THR A 258 13.23 19.40 -3.88
N LEU A 259 13.69 18.23 -3.43
CA LEU A 259 12.83 17.11 -3.04
C LEU A 259 11.93 17.55 -1.88
N PHE A 260 12.49 18.14 -0.83
CA PHE A 260 11.71 18.64 0.30
C PHE A 260 10.68 19.71 -0.10
N ALA A 261 11.03 20.61 -1.03
CA ALA A 261 10.11 21.61 -1.55
C ALA A 261 8.96 21.01 -2.37
N SER A 262 9.20 19.90 -3.06
CA SER A 262 8.21 19.17 -3.86
C SER A 262 7.19 18.39 -3.00
N LEU A 263 7.56 17.99 -1.77
CA LEU A 263 6.72 17.18 -0.88
C LEU A 263 5.58 17.95 -0.20
N LEU A 264 5.61 19.28 -0.14
CA LEU A 264 4.63 20.06 0.64
C LEU A 264 3.18 19.77 0.22
N TRP A 265 2.85 19.90 -1.05
CA TRP A 265 1.49 19.73 -1.55
C TRP A 265 1.04 18.25 -1.58
N PRO A 266 1.86 17.28 -2.00
CA PRO A 266 1.53 15.86 -1.88
C PRO A 266 1.22 15.44 -0.45
N VAL A 267 2.01 15.89 0.53
CA VAL A 267 1.80 15.54 1.94
C VAL A 267 0.48 16.12 2.46
N VAL A 268 0.10 17.34 2.05
CA VAL A 268 -1.22 17.91 2.38
C VAL A 268 -2.35 17.03 1.83
N LEU A 269 -2.28 16.59 0.58
CA LEU A 269 -3.31 15.72 -0.01
C LEU A 269 -3.33 14.32 0.62
N LEU A 270 -2.17 13.75 0.92
CA LEU A 270 -2.05 12.45 1.60
C LEU A 270 -2.61 12.48 3.01
N THR A 271 -2.31 13.53 3.78
CA THR A 271 -2.86 13.68 5.14
C THR A 271 -4.38 13.83 5.10
N LEU A 272 -4.92 14.58 4.14
CA LEU A 272 -6.35 14.70 3.94
C LEU A 272 -6.99 13.36 3.56
N SER A 273 -6.40 12.65 2.60
CA SER A 273 -6.81 11.31 2.18
C SER A 273 -6.82 10.31 3.36
N TRP A 274 -5.71 10.23 4.09
CA TRP A 274 -5.55 9.35 5.26
C TRP A 274 -6.59 9.62 6.34
N ARG A 275 -6.91 10.89 6.60
CA ARG A 275 -7.96 11.26 7.56
C ARG A 275 -9.35 10.83 7.09
N MET A 276 -9.68 11.05 5.82
CA MET A 276 -10.96 10.62 5.27
C MET A 276 -11.13 9.08 5.30
N GLY A 277 -10.04 8.33 5.15
CA GLY A 277 -10.04 6.86 5.25
C GLY A 277 -10.21 6.32 6.68
N LEU A 278 -9.88 7.10 7.71
CA LEU A 278 -9.95 6.69 9.12
C LEU A 278 -11.26 7.06 9.83
N SER A 279 -12.06 7.96 9.26
CA SER A 279 -13.30 8.38 9.95
C SER A 279 -14.27 7.21 10.04
N SER A 280 -14.68 6.85 11.26
CA SER A 280 -15.65 5.78 11.53
C SER A 280 -17.07 6.10 11.02
N ALA A 281 -17.30 7.36 10.62
CA ALA A 281 -18.51 7.84 9.97
C ALA A 281 -18.39 7.88 8.43
N ALA A 282 -17.34 7.29 7.85
CA ALA A 282 -17.09 7.36 6.42
C ALA A 282 -18.23 6.72 5.62
N THR A 283 -19.06 7.55 5.03
CA THR A 283 -19.99 7.13 3.98
C THR A 283 -19.17 6.65 2.78
N GLU A 284 -19.71 5.75 1.95
CA GLU A 284 -19.01 5.24 0.75
C GLU A 284 -18.40 6.37 -0.10
N SER A 285 -19.09 7.51 -0.21
CA SER A 285 -18.64 8.72 -0.88
C SER A 285 -17.41 9.39 -0.25
N SER A 286 -17.30 9.44 1.08
CA SER A 286 -16.14 10.08 1.73
C SER A 286 -14.88 9.24 1.59
N ARG A 287 -15.03 7.90 1.65
CA ARG A 287 -13.93 6.99 1.35
C ARG A 287 -13.48 7.13 -0.09
N ALA A 288 -14.45 7.26 -1.01
CA ALA A 288 -14.16 7.39 -2.42
C ALA A 288 -13.39 8.69 -2.74
N VAL A 289 -13.80 9.81 -2.14
CA VAL A 289 -13.06 11.09 -2.22
C VAL A 289 -11.66 10.97 -1.62
N GLY A 290 -11.50 10.23 -0.51
CA GLY A 290 -10.19 9.95 0.09
C GLY A 290 -9.23 9.24 -0.87
N GLU A 291 -9.71 8.23 -1.60
CA GLU A 291 -8.94 7.52 -2.64
C GLU A 291 -8.61 8.42 -3.85
N GLY A 292 -9.56 9.26 -4.27
CA GLY A 292 -9.30 10.29 -5.29
C GLY A 292 -8.18 11.25 -4.88
N LEU A 293 -8.17 11.70 -3.62
CA LEU A 293 -7.12 12.56 -3.09
C LEU A 293 -5.77 11.84 -2.99
N TYR A 294 -5.76 10.54 -2.68
CA TYR A 294 -4.55 9.73 -2.68
C TYR A 294 -3.93 9.68 -4.07
N LEU A 295 -4.71 9.30 -5.09
CA LEU A 295 -4.22 9.20 -6.47
C LEU A 295 -3.75 10.57 -7.01
N ALA A 296 -4.46 11.64 -6.65
CA ALA A 296 -4.06 13.00 -6.95
C ALA A 296 -2.73 13.38 -6.28
N ALA A 297 -2.50 12.97 -5.03
CA ALA A 297 -1.25 13.22 -4.31
C ALA A 297 -0.05 12.50 -4.97
N CYS A 298 -0.22 11.23 -5.35
CA CYS A 298 0.80 10.47 -6.07
C CYS A 298 1.14 11.11 -7.43
N THR A 299 0.12 11.50 -8.19
CA THR A 299 0.29 12.17 -9.49
C THR A 299 0.99 13.53 -9.31
N LEU A 300 0.61 14.28 -8.29
CA LEU A 300 1.20 15.57 -7.98
C LEU A 300 2.67 15.42 -7.56
N LEU A 301 3.01 14.42 -6.75
CA LEU A 301 4.39 14.14 -6.35
C LEU A 301 5.27 13.82 -7.56
N PHE A 302 4.81 12.92 -8.44
CA PHE A 302 5.54 12.51 -9.65
C PHE A 302 5.86 13.70 -10.57
N LEU A 303 4.97 14.67 -10.68
CA LEU A 303 5.12 15.84 -11.56
C LEU A 303 5.74 17.07 -10.86
N GLU A 304 5.63 17.20 -9.53
CA GLU A 304 6.23 18.31 -8.78
C GLU A 304 7.76 18.24 -8.77
N ILE A 305 8.34 17.05 -8.63
CA ILE A 305 9.80 16.87 -8.64
C ILE A 305 10.45 17.48 -9.90
N PRO A 306 10.09 17.07 -11.13
CA PRO A 306 10.66 17.65 -12.34
C PRO A 306 10.26 19.12 -12.54
N ARG A 307 9.14 19.56 -11.96
CA ARG A 307 8.72 20.97 -12.01
C ARG A 307 9.61 21.85 -11.14
N GLN A 308 9.97 21.42 -9.92
CA GLN A 308 10.86 22.16 -9.04
C GLN A 308 12.29 22.15 -9.58
N PHE A 309 12.71 21.04 -10.20
CA PHE A 309 14.02 20.93 -10.86
C PHE A 309 14.22 21.98 -11.96
N THR A 310 13.17 22.25 -12.74
CA THR A 310 13.17 23.21 -13.88
C THR A 310 12.73 24.62 -13.52
N ARG A 311 12.57 24.93 -12.23
CA ARG A 311 12.24 26.29 -11.78
C ARG A 311 13.35 27.27 -12.20
N ARG A 312 12.99 28.53 -12.44
CA ARG A 312 13.97 29.63 -12.56
C ARG A 312 14.90 29.63 -11.36
N GLY A 313 16.22 29.56 -11.59
CA GLY A 313 17.19 29.42 -10.50
C GLY A 313 17.31 28.03 -9.87
N GLY A 314 16.59 27.03 -10.39
CA GLY A 314 16.63 25.65 -9.93
C GLY A 314 17.83 24.86 -10.46
N LEU A 315 17.89 23.57 -10.13
CA LEU A 315 19.03 22.71 -10.48
C LEU A 315 19.30 22.68 -12.00
N ALA A 316 18.26 22.63 -12.83
CA ALA A 316 18.41 22.55 -14.28
C ALA A 316 19.27 23.71 -14.82
N GLU A 317 18.97 24.94 -14.42
CA GLU A 317 19.70 26.13 -14.87
C GLU A 317 21.01 26.33 -14.11
N ALA A 318 21.01 26.14 -12.79
CA ALA A 318 22.15 26.52 -11.94
C ALA A 318 23.26 25.47 -11.91
N HIS A 319 22.93 24.18 -11.95
CA HIS A 319 23.91 23.08 -11.83
C HIS A 319 24.10 22.30 -13.13
N PHE A 320 23.04 22.15 -13.93
CA PHE A 320 23.09 21.43 -15.21
C PHE A 320 23.22 22.35 -16.42
N MET A 321 23.32 23.66 -16.21
CA MET A 321 23.56 24.67 -17.26
C MET A 321 22.52 24.64 -18.40
N TRP A 322 21.28 24.21 -18.11
CA TRP A 322 20.22 24.27 -19.10
C TRP A 322 19.95 25.72 -19.50
N PRO A 323 19.67 26.00 -20.78
CA PRO A 323 19.29 27.33 -21.19
C PRO A 323 17.98 27.73 -20.52
N THR A 324 17.90 28.98 -20.05
CA THR A 324 16.73 29.50 -19.32
C THR A 324 15.42 29.31 -20.11
N ALA A 325 15.47 29.47 -21.43
CA ALA A 325 14.32 29.25 -22.31
C ALA A 325 13.84 27.77 -22.31
N ALA A 326 14.74 26.79 -22.18
CA ALA A 326 14.37 25.38 -22.05
C ALA A 326 13.68 25.12 -20.72
N ALA A 327 14.30 25.56 -19.62
CA ALA A 327 13.82 25.34 -18.27
C ALA A 327 12.45 26.01 -18.05
N GLU A 328 12.28 27.26 -18.48
CA GLU A 328 11.01 27.98 -18.40
C GLU A 328 9.89 27.31 -19.21
N HIS A 329 10.20 26.82 -20.42
CA HIS A 329 9.22 26.11 -21.23
C HIS A 329 8.79 24.79 -20.59
N TRP A 330 9.75 24.02 -20.08
CA TRP A 330 9.50 22.76 -19.38
C TRP A 330 8.66 22.98 -18.11
N HIS A 331 9.02 23.99 -17.31
CA HIS A 331 8.29 24.37 -16.11
C HIS A 331 6.84 24.79 -16.42
N ALA A 332 6.63 25.56 -17.49
CA ALA A 332 5.29 25.99 -17.90
C ALA A 332 4.43 24.80 -18.36
N VAL A 333 5.00 23.88 -19.15
CA VAL A 333 4.32 22.65 -19.59
C VAL A 333 3.94 21.78 -18.39
N LEU A 334 4.86 21.53 -17.45
CA LEU A 334 4.57 20.76 -16.25
C LEU A 334 3.52 21.41 -15.36
N ARG A 335 3.52 22.75 -15.25
CA ARG A 335 2.48 23.48 -14.50
C ARG A 335 1.11 23.27 -15.12
N SER A 336 1.00 23.40 -16.44
CA SER A 336 -0.26 23.15 -17.15
C SER A 336 -0.69 21.68 -17.06
N LEU A 337 0.26 20.75 -17.13
CA LEU A 337 0.01 19.33 -17.00
C LEU A 337 -0.53 18.98 -15.60
N LEU A 338 0.05 19.54 -14.53
CA LEU A 338 -0.44 19.38 -13.16
C LEU A 338 -1.89 19.86 -13.00
N VAL A 339 -2.21 21.05 -13.52
CA VAL A 339 -3.57 21.62 -13.43
C VAL A 339 -4.61 20.73 -14.12
N VAL A 340 -4.22 19.98 -15.15
CA VAL A 340 -5.12 19.07 -15.88
C VAL A 340 -5.14 17.66 -15.25
N LEU A 341 -3.98 17.06 -14.98
CA LEU A 341 -3.89 15.68 -14.50
C LEU A 341 -4.34 15.51 -13.05
N VAL A 342 -4.13 16.50 -12.17
CA VAL A 342 -4.50 16.36 -10.75
C VAL A 342 -6.02 16.20 -10.58
N PRO A 343 -6.88 17.06 -11.15
CA PRO A 343 -8.34 16.85 -11.11
C PRO A 343 -8.77 15.54 -11.77
N ILE A 344 -8.16 15.18 -12.89
CA ILE A 344 -8.47 13.92 -13.59
C ILE A 344 -8.12 12.71 -12.72
N ALA A 345 -6.95 12.72 -12.08
CA ALA A 345 -6.53 11.67 -11.15
C ALA A 345 -7.47 11.57 -9.96
N THR A 346 -7.96 12.71 -9.43
CA THR A 346 -9.01 12.68 -8.40
C THR A 346 -10.24 11.96 -8.92
N ILE A 347 -10.78 12.36 -10.08
CA ILE A 347 -11.98 11.75 -10.67
C ILE A 347 -11.81 10.24 -10.86
N ILE A 348 -10.65 9.79 -11.35
CA ILE A 348 -10.34 8.36 -11.53
C ILE A 348 -10.36 7.62 -10.18
N GLY A 349 -9.64 8.12 -9.17
CA GLY A 349 -9.56 7.47 -7.86
C GLY A 349 -10.91 7.41 -7.16
N VAL A 350 -11.76 8.43 -7.36
CA VAL A 350 -13.12 8.41 -6.83
C VAL A 350 -14.02 7.42 -7.59
N ALA A 351 -13.95 7.38 -8.92
CA ALA A 351 -14.75 6.44 -9.72
C ALA A 351 -14.39 4.97 -9.42
N GLU A 352 -13.12 4.66 -9.20
CA GLU A 352 -12.65 3.30 -8.92
C GLU A 352 -13.04 2.76 -7.54
N SER A 353 -13.13 3.66 -6.56
CA SER A 353 -13.38 3.32 -5.16
C SER A 353 -14.86 3.09 -4.85
N MET A 354 -15.77 3.52 -5.72
CA MET A 354 -17.21 3.23 -5.60
C MET A 354 -17.53 1.77 -5.93
N THR A 355 -18.49 1.18 -5.20
CA THR A 355 -18.91 -0.21 -5.37
C THR A 355 -20.38 -0.35 -5.79
N GLY A 356 -20.77 -1.53 -6.29
CA GLY A 356 -22.16 -1.85 -6.60
C GLY A 356 -22.78 -0.99 -7.70
N ARG A 357 -24.03 -0.52 -7.47
CA ARG A 357 -24.79 0.32 -8.43
C ARG A 357 -24.26 1.76 -8.55
N ALA A 358 -23.41 2.19 -7.63
CA ALA A 358 -22.79 3.52 -7.62
C ALA A 358 -21.46 3.56 -8.39
N ARG A 359 -20.90 2.39 -8.76
CA ARG A 359 -19.68 2.31 -9.57
C ARG A 359 -19.96 2.81 -10.98
N ASP A 360 -19.32 3.91 -11.35
CA ASP A 360 -19.41 4.45 -12.70
C ASP A 360 -18.12 4.22 -13.49
N ASP A 361 -18.00 3.01 -14.02
CA ASP A 361 -16.88 2.61 -14.88
C ASP A 361 -16.74 3.50 -16.12
N ALA A 362 -17.82 4.17 -16.57
CA ALA A 362 -17.78 5.04 -17.74
C ALA A 362 -17.05 6.36 -17.45
N LEU A 363 -17.29 6.97 -16.28
CA LEU A 363 -16.68 8.22 -15.87
C LEU A 363 -15.20 8.06 -15.53
N GLY A 364 -14.82 6.99 -14.80
CA GLY A 364 -13.41 6.66 -14.55
C GLY A 364 -12.63 6.42 -15.85
N ARG A 365 -13.19 5.65 -16.78
CA ARG A 365 -12.59 5.39 -18.10
C ARG A 365 -12.45 6.65 -18.94
N LEU A 366 -13.48 7.50 -18.99
CA LEU A 366 -13.42 8.76 -19.74
C LEU A 366 -12.38 9.71 -19.15
N ALA A 367 -12.34 9.85 -17.82
CA ALA A 367 -11.33 10.65 -17.14
C ALA A 367 -9.92 10.12 -17.46
N PHE A 368 -9.71 8.80 -17.43
CA PHE A 368 -8.43 8.19 -17.81
C PHE A 368 -8.05 8.44 -19.27
N VAL A 369 -8.97 8.25 -20.23
CA VAL A 369 -8.70 8.54 -21.65
C VAL A 369 -8.33 10.00 -21.86
N LEU A 370 -9.06 10.93 -21.23
CA LEU A 370 -8.75 12.37 -21.29
C LEU A 370 -7.40 12.70 -20.64
N GLY A 371 -7.09 12.08 -19.50
CA GLY A 371 -5.81 12.23 -18.80
C GLY A 371 -4.63 11.77 -19.63
N MET A 372 -4.75 10.60 -20.25
CA MET A 372 -3.71 10.04 -21.13
C MET A 372 -3.59 10.82 -22.44
N ALA A 373 -4.70 11.28 -23.02
CA ALA A 373 -4.68 12.16 -24.19
C ALA A 373 -3.99 13.51 -23.87
N ALA A 374 -4.30 14.10 -22.72
CA ALA A 374 -3.63 15.31 -22.24
C ALA A 374 -2.13 15.05 -22.03
N ALA A 375 -1.77 13.97 -21.33
CA ALA A 375 -0.38 13.59 -21.10
C ALA A 375 0.38 13.37 -22.42
N ALA A 376 -0.23 12.71 -23.41
CA ALA A 376 0.34 12.51 -24.74
C ALA A 376 0.52 13.84 -25.48
N TRP A 377 -0.48 14.73 -25.42
CA TRP A 377 -0.42 16.05 -26.04
C TRP A 377 0.66 16.95 -25.41
N PHE A 378 0.77 16.98 -24.08
CA PHE A 378 1.81 17.73 -23.38
C PHE A 378 3.20 17.14 -23.63
N SER A 379 3.32 15.81 -23.68
CA SER A 379 4.56 15.12 -24.06
C SER A 379 4.97 15.51 -25.48
N TRP A 380 4.04 15.47 -26.43
CA TRP A 380 4.29 15.92 -27.80
C TRP A 380 4.67 17.39 -27.86
N ARG A 381 3.99 18.27 -27.11
CA ARG A 381 4.29 19.71 -27.04
C ARG A 381 5.72 19.96 -26.56
N LEU A 382 6.18 19.18 -25.58
CA LEU A 382 7.51 19.28 -25.00
C LEU A 382 8.60 18.71 -25.92
N LEU A 383 8.30 17.58 -26.54
CA LEU A 383 9.20 16.77 -27.35
C LEU A 383 9.10 17.08 -28.85
N ARG A 384 8.42 18.15 -29.27
CA ARG A 384 8.37 18.52 -30.69
C ARG A 384 9.72 19.12 -31.10
N ARG A 385 10.30 18.69 -32.22
CA ARG A 385 11.58 19.20 -32.76
C ARG A 385 11.63 20.74 -32.91
N GLY A 386 10.52 21.35 -33.32
CA GLY A 386 10.37 22.81 -33.42
C GLY A 386 9.92 23.49 -32.11
N GLY A 387 9.91 22.77 -30.98
CA GLY A 387 9.58 23.30 -29.68
C GLY A 387 10.74 24.11 -29.09
N ARG A 388 10.40 25.09 -28.26
CA ARG A 388 11.38 25.98 -27.60
C ARG A 388 12.40 25.19 -26.77
N PHE A 389 11.99 24.08 -26.17
CA PHE A 389 12.87 23.17 -25.43
C PHE A 389 13.90 22.49 -26.34
N MET A 390 13.46 21.83 -27.41
CA MET A 390 14.38 21.13 -28.31
C MET A 390 15.30 22.07 -29.08
N GLN A 391 14.84 23.25 -29.47
CA GLN A 391 15.70 24.24 -30.14
C GLN A 391 16.79 24.76 -29.22
N SER A 392 16.47 25.05 -27.96
CA SER A 392 17.45 25.55 -26.99
C SER A 392 18.43 24.46 -26.54
N MET A 393 17.96 23.22 -26.35
CA MET A 393 18.84 22.07 -26.07
C MET A 393 19.74 21.70 -27.26
N ALA A 394 19.20 21.73 -28.49
CA ALA A 394 19.99 21.49 -29.69
C ALA A 394 21.02 22.60 -29.96
N ALA A 395 20.75 23.83 -29.51
CA ALA A 395 21.73 24.92 -29.58
C ALA A 395 22.91 24.72 -28.61
N LEU A 396 22.70 24.11 -27.44
CA LEU A 396 23.80 23.78 -26.52
C LEU A 396 24.66 22.60 -26.99
N ALA A 397 24.04 21.58 -27.58
CA ALA A 397 24.74 20.36 -27.96
C ALA A 397 24.24 19.79 -29.31
N PRO A 398 24.53 20.46 -30.44
CA PRO A 398 24.04 20.07 -31.77
C PRO A 398 24.58 18.71 -32.25
N ALA A 399 25.73 18.27 -31.70
CA ALA A 399 26.33 16.97 -31.98
C ALA A 399 25.83 15.83 -31.07
N SER A 400 25.01 16.12 -30.06
CA SER A 400 24.53 15.10 -29.12
C SER A 400 23.67 14.03 -29.81
N TRP A 401 23.86 12.77 -29.43
CA TRP A 401 23.01 11.67 -29.85
C TRP A 401 21.54 11.93 -29.49
N PHE A 402 21.28 12.66 -28.39
CA PHE A 402 19.96 13.06 -27.93
C PHE A 402 19.20 13.90 -28.98
N ALA A 403 19.85 14.91 -29.55
CA ALA A 403 19.26 15.77 -30.58
C ALA A 403 19.14 15.06 -31.95
N ARG A 404 20.16 14.29 -32.35
CA ARG A 404 20.19 13.57 -33.65
C ARG A 404 19.16 12.45 -33.69
N LEU A 405 19.12 11.63 -32.64
CA LEU A 405 18.27 10.44 -32.54
C LEU A 405 16.85 10.75 -32.05
N HIS A 406 16.50 12.03 -31.92
CA HIS A 406 15.20 12.53 -31.45
C HIS A 406 13.99 11.76 -31.99
N ARG A 407 13.93 11.46 -33.29
CA ARG A 407 12.78 10.76 -33.88
C ARG A 407 12.63 9.34 -33.33
N LEU A 408 13.73 8.66 -33.03
CA LEU A 408 13.71 7.26 -32.58
C LEU A 408 13.28 7.11 -31.12
N TRP A 409 13.38 8.15 -30.30
CA TRP A 409 12.99 8.06 -28.88
C TRP A 409 11.76 8.92 -28.54
N ALA A 410 11.61 10.12 -29.11
CA ALA A 410 10.49 11.01 -28.80
C ALA A 410 9.15 10.49 -29.37
N LEU A 411 9.18 9.88 -30.56
CA LEU A 411 7.97 9.40 -31.22
C LEU A 411 7.42 8.15 -30.51
N PRO A 412 8.24 7.13 -30.17
CA PRO A 412 7.78 6.02 -29.33
C PRO A 412 7.32 6.44 -27.94
N ALA A 413 7.97 7.42 -27.29
CA ALA A 413 7.53 7.90 -25.97
C ALA A 413 6.12 8.49 -26.00
N VAL A 414 5.81 9.33 -27.01
CA VAL A 414 4.47 9.89 -27.18
C VAL A 414 3.47 8.81 -27.60
N LEU A 415 3.85 7.90 -28.49
CA LEU A 415 2.99 6.79 -28.92
C LEU A 415 2.69 5.82 -27.77
N LEU A 416 3.62 5.60 -26.84
CA LEU A 416 3.40 4.77 -25.65
C LEU A 416 2.30 5.35 -24.76
N VAL A 417 2.35 6.66 -24.49
CA VAL A 417 1.30 7.32 -23.71
C VAL A 417 -0.04 7.35 -24.47
N GLY A 418 0.01 7.57 -25.79
CA GLY A 418 -1.18 7.55 -26.66
C GLY A 418 -1.81 6.16 -26.81
N SER A 419 -1.01 5.09 -26.86
CA SER A 419 -1.50 3.72 -26.99
C SER A 419 -2.25 3.28 -25.74
N LEU A 420 -1.86 3.76 -24.55
CA LEU A 420 -2.60 3.53 -23.31
C LEU A 420 -4.00 4.16 -23.35
N ALA A 421 -4.14 5.36 -23.92
CA ALA A 421 -5.45 5.98 -24.17
C ALA A 421 -6.29 5.14 -25.14
N ALA A 422 -5.68 4.64 -26.23
CA ALA A 422 -6.35 3.80 -27.21
C ALA A 422 -6.78 2.44 -26.62
N MET A 423 -5.94 1.82 -25.78
CA MET A 423 -6.26 0.58 -25.06
C MET A 423 -7.47 0.77 -24.15
N ALA A 424 -7.50 1.87 -23.37
CA ALA A 424 -8.64 2.18 -22.52
C ALA A 424 -9.93 2.40 -23.34
N ALA A 425 -9.84 3.12 -24.47
CA ALA A 425 -10.97 3.33 -25.38
C ALA A 425 -11.46 2.02 -26.03
N ALA A 426 -10.56 1.09 -26.33
CA ALA A 426 -10.86 -0.23 -26.89
C ALA A 426 -11.43 -1.23 -25.86
N GLY A 427 -11.57 -0.82 -24.60
CA GLY A 427 -12.15 -1.64 -23.53
C GLY A 427 -11.11 -2.37 -22.66
N TYR A 428 -9.82 -2.04 -22.76
CA TYR A 428 -8.74 -2.56 -21.89
C TYR A 428 -8.34 -1.53 -20.82
N TYR A 429 -9.33 -0.89 -20.19
CA TYR A 429 -9.12 0.20 -19.24
C TYR A 429 -8.31 -0.24 -18.01
N TYR A 430 -8.64 -1.38 -17.40
CA TYR A 430 -7.88 -1.91 -16.27
C TYR A 430 -6.40 -2.15 -16.62
N THR A 431 -6.15 -2.79 -17.77
CA THR A 431 -4.80 -3.06 -18.27
C THR A 431 -4.04 -1.76 -18.49
N ALA A 432 -4.67 -0.75 -19.09
CA ALA A 432 -4.06 0.54 -19.32
C ALA A 432 -3.72 1.28 -18.01
N LEU A 433 -4.60 1.21 -17.01
CA LEU A 433 -4.39 1.80 -15.68
C LEU A 433 -3.18 1.16 -14.98
N GLU A 434 -3.14 -0.18 -14.94
CA GLU A 434 -2.04 -0.94 -14.33
C GLU A 434 -0.70 -0.69 -15.06
N LEU A 435 -0.70 -0.66 -16.39
CA LEU A 435 0.51 -0.35 -17.15
C LEU A 435 1.00 1.09 -16.90
N THR A 436 0.08 2.02 -16.71
CA THR A 436 0.42 3.42 -16.36
C THR A 436 1.13 3.48 -15.01
N TRP A 437 0.62 2.77 -14.01
CA TRP A 437 1.26 2.69 -12.70
C TRP A 437 2.68 2.09 -12.78
N ARG A 438 2.83 0.97 -13.50
CA ARG A 438 4.14 0.31 -13.68
C ARG A 438 5.15 1.17 -14.44
N THR A 439 4.71 1.85 -15.50
CA THR A 439 5.57 2.76 -16.25
C THR A 439 6.00 3.95 -15.40
N GLN A 440 5.11 4.56 -14.61
CA GLN A 440 5.45 5.60 -13.64
C GLN A 440 6.49 5.12 -12.62
N MET A 441 6.33 3.92 -12.06
CA MET A 441 7.31 3.33 -11.13
C MET A 441 8.67 3.12 -11.79
N THR A 442 8.70 2.64 -13.04
CA THR A 442 9.96 2.45 -13.77
C THR A 442 10.65 3.79 -14.04
N PHE A 443 9.91 4.83 -14.43
CA PHE A 443 10.46 6.17 -14.57
C PHE A 443 10.96 6.76 -13.25
N ALA A 444 10.24 6.52 -12.15
CA ALA A 444 10.66 6.96 -10.83
C ALA A 444 11.96 6.27 -10.38
N LEU A 445 12.09 4.97 -10.61
CA LEU A 445 13.32 4.21 -10.32
C LEU A 445 14.49 4.70 -11.18
N LEU A 446 14.28 4.93 -12.47
CA LEU A 446 15.30 5.48 -13.36
C LEU A 446 15.73 6.90 -12.99
N PHE A 447 14.86 7.69 -12.36
CA PHE A 447 15.22 9.02 -11.87
C PHE A 447 15.94 8.98 -10.52
N ALA A 448 15.73 7.93 -9.72
CA ALA A 448 16.37 7.73 -8.43
C ALA A 448 17.78 7.13 -8.54
N LEU A 449 18.08 6.45 -9.65
CA LEU A 449 19.36 5.81 -9.97
C LEU A 449 20.25 6.74 -10.80
#